data_AF-A0A843UF70-F1
#
_entry.id   AF-A0A843UF70-F1
#
_cell.length_a   1.000
_cell.length_b   1.000
_cell.length_c   1.000
_cell.angle_alpha   90.00
_cell.angle_beta   90.00
_cell.angle_gamma   90.00
#
_symmetry.space_group_name_H-M   'P 1'
#
loop_
_entity.id
_entity.type
_entity.pdbx_description
1 polymer ?
#
loop_
_entity_poly.entity_id
_entity_poly.type
_entity_poly.pdbx_seq_one_letter_code
_entity_poly.pdbx_strand_id
1 'polypeptide(L)'
;MLWKFSSADVLSFAANHMKRMYVQRTPELNKAIQVYSSAFKATFTWHNMRTLQECREACGGQGVKTEHRVVMQGDYDVQSTFEGDNQVLMQKVCKSLLAEYISALKRNKPLRAFGLEHMNNPCPTIPDNLSSSAVRGSHFQFLITKLGEKARNMLPS
;
A
#
# COMPACT_ATOMS: atom_id res chain seq x y z
N MET A 1 12.31 -5.94 -13.51
CA MET A 1 11.46 -4.99 -14.28
C MET A 1 9.97 -5.36 -14.20
N LEU A 2 9.58 -6.62 -14.44
CA LEU A 2 8.18 -7.10 -14.42
C LEU A 2 7.38 -6.82 -13.12
N TRP A 3 7.96 -7.00 -11.94
CA TRP A 3 7.26 -6.76 -10.68
C TRP A 3 6.88 -5.28 -10.45
N LYS A 4 7.57 -4.34 -11.12
CA LYS A 4 7.31 -2.89 -10.99
C LYS A 4 6.15 -2.44 -11.87
N PHE A 5 6.00 -3.01 -13.07
CA PHE A 5 4.79 -2.86 -13.88
C PHE A 5 3.55 -3.40 -13.14
N SER A 6 3.69 -4.58 -12.54
CA SER A 6 2.62 -5.13 -11.69
C SER A 6 2.27 -4.21 -10.51
N SER A 7 3.25 -3.49 -9.95
CA SER A 7 2.99 -2.52 -8.88
C SER A 7 2.16 -1.33 -9.39
N ALA A 8 2.46 -0.78 -10.57
CA ALA A 8 1.71 0.33 -11.16
C ALA A 8 0.25 -0.04 -11.47
N ASP A 9 0.00 -1.27 -11.93
CA ASP A 9 -1.36 -1.79 -12.16
C ASP A 9 -2.14 -1.92 -10.85
N VAL A 10 -1.51 -2.45 -9.80
CA VAL A 10 -2.10 -2.56 -8.47
C VAL A 10 -2.45 -1.19 -7.89
N LEU A 11 -1.56 -0.21 -8.04
CA LEU A 11 -1.81 1.17 -7.61
C LEU A 11 -2.99 1.78 -8.38
N SER A 12 -3.07 1.55 -9.69
CA SER A 12 -4.19 2.01 -10.52
C SER A 12 -5.54 1.40 -10.09
N PHE A 13 -5.54 0.11 -9.77
CA PHE A 13 -6.73 -0.56 -9.23
C PHE A 13 -7.14 0.04 -7.87
N ALA A 14 -6.17 0.29 -6.99
CA ALA A 14 -6.40 0.91 -5.68
C ALA A 14 -6.98 2.33 -5.80
N ALA A 15 -6.44 3.15 -6.71
CA ALA A 15 -6.97 4.49 -6.99
C ALA A 15 -8.41 4.44 -7.52
N ASN A 16 -8.70 3.52 -8.45
CA ASN A 16 -10.04 3.33 -8.98
C ASN A 16 -11.02 2.86 -7.90
N HIS A 17 -10.58 2.03 -6.97
CA HIS A 17 -11.37 1.63 -5.81
C HIS A 17 -11.71 2.84 -4.91
N MET A 18 -10.74 3.68 -4.56
CA MET A 18 -11.00 4.89 -3.78
C MET A 18 -11.90 5.87 -4.51
N LYS A 19 -11.76 6.02 -5.84
CA LYS A 19 -12.66 6.84 -6.65
C LYS A 19 -14.12 6.38 -6.53
N ARG A 20 -14.36 5.06 -6.56
CA ARG A 20 -15.69 4.49 -6.33
C ARG A 20 -16.21 4.80 -4.91
N MET A 21 -15.36 4.65 -3.89
CA MET A 21 -15.73 5.02 -2.51
C MET A 21 -16.08 6.50 -2.37
N TYR A 22 -15.35 7.39 -3.07
CA TYR A 22 -15.61 8.82 -3.05
C TYR A 22 -16.93 9.19 -3.71
N VAL A 23 -17.30 8.54 -4.82
CA VAL A 23 -18.60 8.74 -5.48
C VAL A 23 -19.76 8.31 -4.58
N GLN A 24 -19.58 7.23 -3.83
CA GLN A 24 -20.58 6.69 -2.89
C GLN A 24 -20.39 7.18 -1.45
N ARG A 25 -19.76 8.35 -1.26
CA ARG A 25 -19.33 8.82 0.06
C ARG A 25 -20.51 9.04 1.01
N THR A 26 -20.38 8.53 2.22
CA THR A 26 -21.21 8.87 3.38
C THR A 26 -20.36 9.64 4.41
N PRO A 27 -20.97 10.39 5.36
CA PRO A 27 -20.21 11.10 6.39
C PRO A 27 -19.30 10.17 7.22
N GLU A 28 -19.70 8.91 7.43
CA GLU A 28 -18.91 7.89 8.11
C GLU A 28 -17.69 7.46 7.30
N LEU A 29 -17.82 7.41 5.97
CA LEU A 29 -16.76 7.00 5.06
C LEU A 29 -15.73 8.10 4.81
N ASN A 30 -16.07 9.37 5.05
CA ASN A 30 -15.16 10.50 4.84
C ASN A 30 -13.84 10.37 5.62
N LYS A 31 -13.90 9.89 6.87
CA LYS A 31 -12.69 9.62 7.66
C LYS A 31 -11.81 8.57 6.98
N ALA A 32 -12.42 7.51 6.47
CA ALA A 32 -11.69 6.45 5.78
C ALA A 32 -11.09 6.94 4.46
N ILE A 33 -11.85 7.70 3.68
CA ILE A 33 -11.41 8.31 2.41
C ILE A 33 -10.19 9.22 2.66
N GLN A 34 -10.20 10.03 3.71
CA GLN A 34 -9.08 10.92 4.03
C GLN A 34 -7.80 10.14 4.37
N VAL A 35 -7.93 9.01 5.06
CA VAL A 35 -6.78 8.14 5.38
C VAL A 35 -6.27 7.46 4.11
N TYR A 36 -7.16 6.91 3.27
CA TYR A 36 -6.77 6.30 2.01
C TYR A 36 -6.13 7.29 1.04
N SER A 37 -6.67 8.50 0.91
CA SER A 37 -6.10 9.52 0.04
C SER A 37 -4.72 9.96 0.50
N SER A 38 -4.53 10.14 1.81
CA SER A 38 -3.22 10.43 2.41
C SER A 38 -2.21 9.30 2.14
N ALA A 39 -2.65 8.05 2.27
CA ALA A 39 -1.82 6.88 2.03
C ALA A 39 -1.40 6.77 0.55
N PHE A 40 -2.36 6.93 -0.36
CA PHE A 40 -2.12 6.82 -1.80
C PHE A 40 -1.27 7.95 -2.33
N LYS A 41 -1.48 9.19 -1.89
CA LYS A 41 -0.63 10.32 -2.26
C LYS A 41 0.84 10.01 -1.97
N ALA A 42 1.16 9.69 -0.71
CA ALA A 42 2.53 9.41 -0.31
C ALA A 42 3.13 8.20 -1.05
N THR A 43 2.37 7.09 -1.15
CA THR A 43 2.84 5.87 -1.81
C THR A 43 3.06 6.07 -3.31
N PHE A 44 2.14 6.77 -3.99
CA PHE A 44 2.23 7.01 -5.44
C PHE A 44 3.39 7.95 -5.74
N THR A 45 3.58 8.99 -4.95
CA THR A 45 4.71 9.92 -5.13
C THR A 45 6.04 9.21 -4.94
N TRP A 46 6.22 8.41 -3.89
CA TRP A 46 7.46 7.64 -3.70
C TRP A 46 7.69 6.61 -4.82
N HIS A 47 6.63 5.94 -5.28
CA HIS A 47 6.72 5.00 -6.38
C HIS A 47 7.09 5.69 -7.69
N ASN A 48 6.48 6.85 -7.99
CA ASN A 48 6.78 7.65 -9.16
C ASN A 48 8.24 8.12 -9.14
N MET A 49 8.71 8.63 -8.01
CA MET A 49 10.09 9.10 -7.87
C MET A 49 11.12 8.00 -8.08
N ARG A 50 10.88 6.83 -7.49
CA ARG A 50 11.72 5.66 -7.73
C ARG A 50 11.71 5.23 -9.20
N THR A 51 10.54 5.24 -9.84
CA THR A 51 10.40 4.85 -11.24
C THR A 51 11.16 5.81 -12.16
N LEU A 52 11.05 7.13 -11.93
CA LEU A 52 11.77 8.13 -12.71
C LEU A 52 13.29 7.99 -12.56
N GLN A 53 13.77 7.79 -11.33
CA GLN A 53 15.20 7.55 -11.08
C GLN A 53 15.72 6.31 -11.81
N GLU A 54 14.98 5.21 -11.76
CA GLU A 54 15.38 3.96 -12.40
C GLU A 54 15.33 4.06 -13.93
N CYS A 55 14.31 4.74 -14.49
CA CYS A 55 14.26 5.03 -15.92
C CYS A 55 15.47 5.86 -16.36
N ARG A 56 15.92 6.81 -15.53
CA ARG A 56 17.10 7.64 -15.81
C ARG A 56 18.36 6.78 -15.84
N GLU A 57 18.53 5.91 -14.85
CA GLU A 57 19.67 4.99 -14.76
C GLU A 57 19.67 3.97 -15.90
N ALA A 58 18.50 3.49 -16.33
CA ALA A 58 18.37 2.57 -17.46
C ALA A 58 18.80 3.18 -18.80
N CYS A 59 18.67 4.51 -18.96
CA CYS A 59 19.17 5.23 -20.14
C CYS A 59 20.69 5.52 -20.10
N GLY A 60 21.40 5.09 -19.04
CA GLY A 60 22.83 5.34 -18.86
C GLY A 60 23.18 6.84 -18.86
N GLY A 61 24.38 7.19 -19.31
CA GLY A 61 24.83 8.59 -19.35
C GLY A 61 23.97 9.49 -20.25
N GLN A 62 23.21 8.93 -21.18
CA GLN A 62 22.29 9.71 -22.01
C GLN A 62 21.04 10.18 -21.24
N GLY A 63 20.65 9.49 -20.16
CA GLY A 63 19.52 9.88 -19.31
C GLY A 63 19.70 11.23 -18.59
N VAL A 64 20.90 11.81 -18.63
CA VAL A 64 21.22 13.15 -18.09
C VAL A 64 21.00 14.26 -19.12
N LYS A 65 20.89 13.93 -20.42
CA LYS A 65 20.64 14.91 -21.47
C LYS A 65 19.21 15.45 -21.34
N THR A 66 19.06 16.77 -21.38
CA THR A 66 17.78 17.49 -21.29
C THR A 66 16.80 17.12 -22.41
N GLU A 67 17.30 16.58 -23.53
CA GLU A 67 16.50 16.02 -24.62
C GLU A 67 15.63 14.83 -24.17
N HIS A 68 16.11 14.07 -23.18
CA HIS A 68 15.33 13.02 -22.55
C HIS A 68 14.43 13.60 -21.47
N ARG A 69 13.12 13.42 -21.63
CA ARG A 69 12.08 13.87 -20.66
C ARG A 69 12.19 13.19 -19.27
N VAL A 70 13.20 12.35 -19.05
CA VAL A 70 13.49 11.73 -17.76
C VAL A 70 14.17 12.74 -16.81
N VAL A 71 14.69 13.86 -17.31
CA VAL A 71 15.24 14.98 -16.51
C VAL A 71 14.15 15.70 -15.68
N MET A 72 12.86 15.45 -15.95
CA MET A 72 11.72 16.00 -15.21
C MET A 72 11.68 15.56 -13.73
N GLN A 73 12.56 14.66 -13.29
CA GLN A 73 12.66 14.23 -11.89
C GLN A 73 12.71 15.39 -10.89
N GLY A 74 13.42 16.48 -11.21
CA GLY A 74 13.49 17.66 -10.36
C GLY A 74 12.12 18.33 -10.15
N ASP A 75 11.26 18.31 -11.17
CA ASP A 75 9.91 18.88 -11.09
C ASP A 75 8.95 17.97 -10.30
N TYR A 76 9.25 16.68 -10.19
CA TYR A 76 8.44 15.73 -9.42
C TYR A 76 8.85 15.65 -7.94
N ASP A 77 10.04 16.13 -7.56
CA ASP A 77 10.50 16.10 -6.16
C ASP A 77 9.61 16.95 -5.24
N VAL A 78 9.12 18.08 -5.76
CA VAL A 78 8.16 18.94 -5.06
C VAL A 78 6.87 18.20 -4.70
N GLN A 79 6.47 17.16 -5.45
CA GLN A 79 5.25 16.40 -5.14
C GLN A 79 5.36 15.65 -3.81
N SER A 80 6.57 15.43 -3.28
CA SER A 80 6.78 14.80 -1.98
C SER A 80 6.34 15.69 -0.81
N THR A 81 6.32 17.00 -1.01
CA THR A 81 5.99 18.01 0.01
C THR A 81 4.71 18.79 -0.31
N PHE A 82 4.39 18.97 -1.59
CA PHE A 82 3.17 19.61 -2.06
C PHE A 82 1.93 18.81 -1.61
N GLU A 83 0.85 19.51 -1.25
CA GLU A 83 -0.40 18.94 -0.71
C GLU A 83 -0.24 18.12 0.60
N GLY A 84 0.89 18.31 1.29
CA GLY A 84 1.20 17.64 2.55
C GLY A 84 2.42 16.75 2.39
N ASP A 85 3.37 16.88 3.32
CA ASP A 85 4.57 16.07 3.36
C ASP A 85 4.24 14.58 3.46
N ASN A 86 4.85 13.76 2.60
CA ASN A 86 4.55 12.32 2.52
C ASN A 86 4.76 11.60 3.86
N GLN A 87 5.78 11.97 4.64
CA GLN A 87 6.03 11.38 5.95
C GLN A 87 4.97 11.80 6.95
N VAL A 88 4.58 13.08 6.95
CA VAL A 88 3.50 13.59 7.82
C VAL A 88 2.16 12.95 7.47
N LEU A 89 1.86 12.78 6.17
CA LEU A 89 0.67 12.06 5.71
C LEU A 89 0.68 10.61 6.18
N MET A 90 1.84 9.94 6.10
CA MET A 90 1.94 8.56 6.57
C MET A 90 1.82 8.44 8.09
N GLN A 91 2.35 9.40 8.85
CA GLN A 91 2.13 9.48 10.29
C GLN A 91 0.64 9.64 10.62
N LYS A 92 -0.11 10.43 9.85
CA LYS A 92 -1.57 10.58 10.03
C LYS A 92 -2.32 9.28 9.75
N VAL A 93 -1.90 8.54 8.72
CA VAL A 93 -2.43 7.20 8.42
C VAL A 93 -2.15 6.23 9.57
N CYS A 94 -0.90 6.14 10.02
CA CYS A 94 -0.49 5.30 11.15
C CYS A 94 -1.28 5.62 12.42
N LYS A 95 -1.42 6.90 12.76
CA LYS A 95 -2.23 7.34 13.93
C LYS A 95 -3.68 6.90 13.82
N SER A 96 -4.27 7.00 12.62
CA SER A 96 -5.66 6.61 12.39
C SER A 96 -5.86 5.09 12.51
N LEU A 97 -4.94 4.30 11.93
CA LEU A 97 -4.95 2.84 12.03
C LEU A 97 -4.77 2.37 13.48
N LEU A 98 -3.79 2.94 14.18
CA LEU A 98 -3.50 2.59 15.57
C LEU A 98 -4.67 2.95 16.50
N ALA A 99 -5.34 4.09 16.27
CA ALA A 99 -6.51 4.47 17.03
C ALA A 99 -7.68 3.48 16.87
N GLU A 100 -7.95 3.03 15.64
CA GLU A 100 -8.97 1.99 15.41
C GLU A 100 -8.55 0.65 16.03
N TYR A 101 -7.27 0.30 15.98
CA TYR A 101 -6.75 -0.92 16.59
C TYR A 101 -6.92 -0.94 18.11
N ILE A 102 -6.49 0.12 18.80
CA ILE A 102 -6.64 0.24 20.26
C ILE A 102 -8.11 0.27 20.65
N SER A 103 -8.96 0.94 19.87
CA SER A 103 -10.40 1.01 20.07
C SER A 103 -11.07 -0.38 19.97
N ALA A 104 -10.66 -1.19 18.99
CA ALA A 104 -11.12 -2.56 18.81
C ALA A 104 -10.72 -3.46 20.00
N LEU A 105 -9.46 -3.37 20.45
CA LEU A 105 -8.97 -4.09 21.62
C LEU A 105 -9.75 -3.73 22.90
N LYS A 106 -9.91 -2.43 23.18
CA LYS A 106 -10.64 -1.96 24.37
C LYS A 106 -12.11 -2.40 24.39
N ARG A 107 -12.74 -2.50 23.21
CA ARG A 107 -14.15 -2.87 23.08
C ARG A 107 -14.35 -4.37 22.89
N ASN A 108 -13.26 -5.14 22.80
CA ASN A 108 -13.26 -6.56 22.45
C ASN A 108 -14.09 -6.85 21.17
N LYS A 109 -14.00 -5.94 20.19
CA LYS A 109 -14.73 -6.01 18.92
C LYS A 109 -13.75 -6.27 17.76
N PRO A 110 -14.18 -6.97 16.70
CA PRO A 110 -13.34 -7.18 15.53
C PRO A 110 -13.04 -5.86 14.81
N LEU A 111 -11.84 -5.75 14.25
CA LEU A 111 -11.41 -4.68 13.34
C LEU A 111 -12.27 -4.71 12.08
N ARG A 112 -13.08 -3.67 11.87
CA ARG A 112 -13.90 -3.49 10.64
C ARG A 112 -13.44 -2.34 9.77
N ALA A 113 -12.33 -1.69 10.14
CA ALA A 113 -11.84 -0.51 9.45
C ALA A 113 -10.68 -0.88 8.50
N PHE A 114 -10.59 -0.16 7.38
CA PHE A 114 -9.45 -0.16 6.46
C PHE A 114 -9.11 -1.50 5.79
N GLY A 115 -10.07 -2.42 5.65
CA GLY A 115 -9.82 -3.74 5.04
C GLY A 115 -8.94 -4.68 5.88
N LEU A 116 -8.69 -4.31 7.15
CA LEU A 116 -7.92 -5.11 8.11
C LEU A 116 -8.76 -6.21 8.78
N GLU A 117 -9.95 -6.49 8.26
CA GLU A 117 -10.89 -7.48 8.79
C GLU A 117 -10.29 -8.89 8.88
N HIS A 118 -9.36 -9.18 7.97
CA HIS A 118 -8.63 -10.44 7.94
C HIS A 118 -7.71 -10.66 9.15
N MET A 119 -7.33 -9.60 9.88
CA MET A 119 -6.51 -9.70 11.09
C MET A 119 -7.29 -10.24 12.31
N ASN A 120 -8.63 -10.26 12.24
CA ASN A 120 -9.46 -10.78 13.32
C ASN A 120 -9.45 -12.30 13.42
N ASN A 121 -9.08 -12.98 12.33
CA ASN A 121 -9.13 -14.43 12.27
C ASN A 121 -7.88 -15.06 12.92
N PRO A 122 -8.00 -16.26 13.52
CA PRO A 122 -6.86 -17.02 13.99
C PRO A 122 -5.85 -17.23 12.86
N CYS A 123 -4.58 -17.47 13.23
CA CYS A 123 -3.51 -17.68 12.25
C CYS A 123 -3.94 -18.84 11.34
N PRO A 124 -3.93 -18.67 10.01
CA PRO A 124 -4.34 -19.76 9.14
C PRO A 124 -3.29 -20.87 9.26
N THR A 125 -3.74 -22.08 9.62
CA THR A 125 -2.88 -23.26 9.78
C THR A 125 -2.50 -23.80 8.41
N ILE A 126 -1.21 -24.10 8.22
CA ILE A 126 -0.75 -24.78 7.02
C ILE A 126 -1.21 -26.24 7.11
N PRO A 127 -1.97 -26.78 6.14
CA PRO A 127 -2.40 -28.17 6.16
C PRO A 127 -1.19 -29.10 6.00
N ASP A 128 -1.13 -30.18 6.79
CA ASP A 128 0.03 -31.10 6.85
C ASP A 128 0.27 -31.89 5.55
N ASN A 129 -0.72 -31.96 4.66
CA ASN A 129 -0.63 -32.67 3.38
C ASN A 129 -0.63 -31.69 2.19
N LEU A 130 0.55 -31.16 1.86
CA LEU A 130 0.73 -30.28 0.71
C LEU A 130 0.94 -31.10 -0.57
N SER A 131 -0.10 -31.22 -1.40
CA SER A 131 0.07 -31.68 -2.78
C SER A 131 0.59 -30.54 -3.67
N SER A 132 1.26 -30.87 -4.78
CA SER A 132 1.78 -29.85 -5.71
C SER A 132 0.69 -28.93 -6.30
N SER A 133 -0.55 -29.41 -6.39
CA SER A 133 -1.70 -28.60 -6.82
C SER A 133 -2.22 -27.68 -5.71
N ALA A 134 -2.14 -28.10 -4.44
CA ALA A 134 -2.50 -27.28 -3.30
C ALA A 134 -1.55 -26.08 -3.13
N VAL A 135 -0.24 -26.28 -3.32
CA VAL A 135 0.78 -25.20 -3.26
C VAL A 135 0.57 -24.14 -4.33
N ARG A 136 0.14 -24.55 -5.54
CA ARG A 136 -0.16 -23.64 -6.65
C ARG A 136 -1.55 -23.00 -6.56
N GLY A 137 -2.37 -23.42 -5.60
CA GLY A 137 -3.70 -22.86 -5.39
C GLY A 137 -3.64 -21.42 -4.89
N SER A 138 -4.55 -20.57 -5.40
CA SER A 138 -4.70 -19.18 -4.96
C SER A 138 -4.91 -19.06 -3.44
N HIS A 139 -5.58 -20.06 -2.84
CA HIS A 139 -5.79 -20.16 -1.40
C HIS A 139 -4.48 -20.29 -0.62
N PHE A 140 -3.56 -21.14 -1.06
CA PHE A 140 -2.27 -21.34 -0.40
C PHE A 140 -1.36 -20.11 -0.54
N GLN A 141 -1.35 -19.48 -1.72
CA GLN A 141 -0.59 -18.24 -1.95
C GLN A 141 -1.13 -17.08 -1.09
N PHE A 142 -2.44 -17.00 -0.90
CA PHE A 142 -3.08 -16.06 0.01
C PHE A 142 -2.72 -16.37 1.48
N LEU A 143 -2.73 -17.65 1.86
CA LEU A 143 -2.33 -18.14 3.19
C LEU A 143 -0.88 -17.76 3.53
N ILE A 144 0.06 -18.01 2.61
CA ILE A 144 1.48 -17.66 2.77
C ILE A 144 1.64 -16.15 2.94
N THR A 145 0.93 -15.35 2.14
CA THR A 145 0.94 -13.88 2.27
C THR A 145 0.43 -13.44 3.65
N LYS A 146 -0.65 -14.06 4.14
CA LYS A 146 -1.24 -13.77 5.46
C LYS A 146 -0.34 -14.21 6.63
N LEU A 147 0.32 -15.36 6.51
CA LEU A 147 1.32 -15.85 7.46
C LEU A 147 2.53 -14.92 7.52
N GLY A 148 3.04 -14.48 6.37
CA GLY A 148 4.16 -13.51 6.31
C GLY A 148 3.81 -12.16 6.93
N GLU A 149 2.58 -11.68 6.76
CA GLU A 149 2.09 -10.46 7.44
C GLU A 149 2.00 -10.64 8.96
N LYS A 150 1.51 -11.80 9.43
CA LYS A 150 1.36 -12.07 10.87
C LYS A 150 2.71 -12.29 11.57
N ALA A 151 3.64 -12.99 10.93
CA ALA A 151 4.99 -13.23 11.46
C ALA A 151 5.79 -11.93 11.63
N ARG A 152 5.66 -10.98 10.68
CA ARG A 152 6.28 -9.65 10.79
C ARG A 152 5.72 -8.81 11.94
N ASN A 153 4.46 -9.03 12.33
CA ASN A 153 3.80 -8.33 13.43
C ASN A 153 4.01 -9.02 14.81
N MET A 154 4.62 -10.21 14.85
CA MET A 154 4.86 -10.98 16.07
C MET A 154 6.33 -10.97 16.56
N LEU A 155 7.27 -10.43 15.77
CA LEU A 155 8.65 -10.24 16.22
C LEU A 155 8.73 -9.01 17.14
N PRO A 156 9.13 -9.15 18.41
CA PRO A 156 9.43 -8.01 19.25
C PRO A 156 10.74 -7.37 18.76
N SER A 157 10.76 -6.03 18.70
CA SER A 157 12.00 -5.24 18.64
C SER A 157 12.85 -5.48 19.88
#